data_AF-A0A9P6YG45-F1
#
_entry.id   AF-A0A9P6YG45-F1
#
_cell.length_a   1.000
_cell.length_b   1.000
_cell.length_c   1.000
_cell.angle_alpha   90.00
_cell.angle_beta   90.00
_cell.angle_gamma   90.00
#
_symmetry.space_group_name_H-M   'P 1'
#
loop_
_entity.id
_entity.type
_entity.pdbx_description
1 polymer ?
#
loop_
_entity_poly.entity_id
_entity_poly.type
_entity_poly.pdbx_seq_one_letter_code
_entity_poly.pdbx_strand_id
1 'polypeptide(L)'
;MDLQRLGGAQLGVPAGAWKHSRTQGGRRTDTYLDAMFRPVLVTENANNALDSAVVTRYDSSGKTVFASYPTRQLTDINAAMTGTTTQYDALGRPVVVSQSSELGDLVTRTEYVGNVSVKVTNPRGQATTTRHLAYDQPSYEMPLTLQHPEGVVTEIQRDTLGKPLAITRRTADGSQALTRRYVYDGYQQLCKTIEPETGATVQDYDAAGNVLWSEAGTGLGSAADCNRSEAFDSGRVVGRSYDADNRLSTLTFPDGRGNQRGSYTPDALPAEINACAAARRCSIRIWAT
;
A
#
# COMPACT_ATOMS: atom_id res chain seq x y z
N MET A 1 29.43 11.35 -13.80
CA MET A 1 28.38 12.13 -13.11
C MET A 1 28.98 13.49 -12.85
N ASP A 2 28.25 14.57 -13.13
CA ASP A 2 28.82 15.92 -13.15
C ASP A 2 27.86 16.89 -12.46
N LEU A 3 28.36 17.59 -11.44
CA LEU A 3 27.65 18.65 -10.72
C LEU A 3 28.33 19.97 -11.07
N GLN A 4 27.60 20.84 -11.77
CA GLN A 4 28.14 22.09 -12.28
C GLN A 4 27.28 23.28 -11.87
N ARG A 5 27.92 24.43 -11.68
CA ARG A 5 27.23 25.71 -11.47
C ARG A 5 26.91 26.33 -12.83
N LEU A 6 25.69 26.82 -13.02
CA LEU A 6 25.26 27.42 -14.28
C LEU A 6 25.94 28.77 -14.51
N GLY A 7 26.65 28.89 -15.64
CA GLY A 7 27.28 30.16 -16.06
C GLY A 7 26.29 31.21 -16.60
N GLY A 8 25.07 30.81 -16.92
CA GLY A 8 24.00 31.67 -17.43
C GLY A 8 22.63 31.05 -17.14
N ALA A 9 21.56 31.82 -17.31
CA ALA A 9 20.20 31.31 -17.10
C ALA A 9 19.85 30.22 -18.13
N GLN A 10 19.18 29.15 -17.69
CA GLN A 10 18.74 28.04 -18.55
C GLN A 10 17.30 27.67 -18.19
N LEU A 11 16.38 27.67 -19.17
CA LEU A 11 14.97 27.28 -18.97
C LEU A 11 14.27 28.02 -17.82
N GLY A 12 14.61 29.30 -17.62
CA GLY A 12 14.11 30.12 -16.50
C GLY A 12 14.81 29.89 -15.15
N VAL A 13 15.71 28.91 -15.04
CA VAL A 13 16.58 28.74 -13.87
C VAL A 13 17.70 29.80 -13.92
N PRO A 14 17.91 30.60 -12.86
CA PRO A 14 18.86 31.70 -12.89
C PRO A 14 20.32 31.23 -12.97
N ALA A 15 21.18 32.14 -13.44
CA ALA A 15 22.63 31.93 -13.38
C ALA A 15 23.10 31.71 -11.94
N GLY A 16 24.11 30.87 -11.76
CA GLY A 16 24.65 30.53 -10.44
C GLY A 16 23.92 29.41 -9.71
N ALA A 17 22.79 28.91 -10.23
CA ALA A 17 22.14 27.68 -9.75
C ALA A 17 22.98 26.43 -10.06
N TRP A 18 22.66 25.31 -9.43
CA TRP A 18 23.37 24.04 -9.63
C TRP A 18 22.63 23.12 -10.58
N LYS A 19 23.37 22.38 -11.41
CA LYS A 19 22.84 21.34 -12.29
C LYS A 19 23.62 20.05 -12.11
N HIS A 20 22.91 18.97 -11.84
CA HIS A 20 23.45 17.62 -11.80
C HIS A 20 23.05 16.86 -13.06
N SER A 21 24.03 16.33 -13.79
CA SER A 21 23.83 15.60 -15.05
C SER A 21 24.23 14.13 -14.93
N ARG A 22 23.34 13.23 -15.36
CA ARG A 22 23.58 11.79 -15.45
C ARG A 22 23.19 11.27 -16.83
N THR A 23 24.11 10.59 -17.50
CA THR A 23 23.86 9.92 -18.78
C THR A 23 23.92 8.42 -18.59
N GLN A 24 22.91 7.70 -19.10
CA GLN A 24 22.86 6.24 -19.12
C GLN A 24 22.37 5.78 -20.50
N GLY A 25 23.26 5.15 -21.27
CA GLY A 25 23.00 4.87 -22.68
C GLY A 25 22.69 6.16 -23.47
N GLY A 26 21.60 6.16 -24.23
CA GLY A 26 21.13 7.32 -25.00
C GLY A 26 20.23 8.30 -24.23
N ARG A 27 20.00 8.10 -22.93
CA ARG A 27 19.20 8.99 -22.08
C ARG A 27 20.11 9.84 -21.19
N ARG A 28 19.84 11.14 -21.13
CA ARG A 28 20.48 12.09 -20.22
C ARG A 28 19.43 12.72 -19.32
N THR A 29 19.62 12.61 -18.02
CA THR A 29 18.82 13.29 -17.00
C THR A 29 19.61 14.46 -16.43
N ASP A 30 19.05 15.66 -16.52
CA ASP A 30 19.58 16.86 -15.88
C ASP A 30 18.62 17.30 -14.76
N THR A 31 19.16 17.49 -13.56
CA THR A 31 18.44 17.97 -12.38
C THR A 31 18.97 19.34 -12.00
N TYR A 32 18.13 20.35 -12.13
CA TYR A 32 18.41 21.73 -11.76
C TYR A 32 17.98 21.94 -10.31
N LEU A 33 18.87 22.52 -9.52
CA LEU A 33 18.72 22.72 -8.09
C LEU A 33 18.67 24.20 -7.76
N ASP A 34 17.84 24.56 -6.77
CA ASP A 34 17.87 25.89 -6.19
C ASP A 34 19.06 26.10 -5.24
N ALA A 35 19.12 27.27 -4.60
CA ALA A 35 20.17 27.62 -3.64
C ALA A 35 20.16 26.75 -2.36
N MET A 36 19.05 26.07 -2.07
CA MET A 36 18.92 25.11 -0.97
C MET A 36 19.20 23.68 -1.42
N PHE A 37 19.76 23.50 -2.63
CA PHE A 37 20.02 22.20 -3.27
C PHE A 37 18.78 21.33 -3.48
N ARG A 38 17.60 21.93 -3.62
CA ARG A 38 16.35 21.21 -3.89
C ARG A 38 16.07 21.16 -5.40
N PRO A 39 15.62 20.02 -5.95
CA PRO A 39 15.27 19.90 -7.37
C PRO A 39 14.09 20.80 -7.76
N VAL A 40 14.32 21.78 -8.61
CA VAL A 40 13.26 22.67 -9.14
C VAL A 40 12.84 22.29 -10.56
N LEU A 41 13.73 21.67 -11.33
CA LEU A 41 13.45 21.18 -12.67
C LEU A 41 14.23 19.89 -12.91
N VAL A 42 13.54 18.86 -13.39
CA VAL A 42 14.17 17.64 -13.90
C VAL A 42 13.82 17.53 -15.38
N THR A 43 14.84 17.46 -16.23
CA THR A 43 14.68 17.21 -17.66
C THR A 43 15.29 15.88 -18.04
N GLU A 44 14.56 15.07 -18.78
CA GLU A 44 15.07 13.90 -19.48
C GLU A 44 15.19 14.23 -20.96
N ASN A 45 16.38 14.03 -21.49
CA ASN A 45 16.69 14.17 -22.90
C ASN A 45 17.00 12.78 -23.49
N ALA A 46 16.37 12.46 -24.60
CA ALA A 46 16.64 11.26 -25.39
C ALA A 46 17.07 11.69 -26.80
N ASN A 47 18.17 11.12 -27.32
CA ASN A 47 18.69 11.46 -28.65
C ASN A 47 18.88 12.97 -28.88
N ASN A 48 19.37 13.70 -27.86
CA ASN A 48 19.56 15.16 -27.87
C ASN A 48 18.27 16.00 -28.03
N ALA A 49 17.10 15.42 -27.80
CA ALA A 49 15.82 16.12 -27.74
C ALA A 49 15.20 16.00 -26.34
N LEU A 50 14.45 17.02 -25.91
CA LEU A 50 13.70 16.98 -24.66
C LEU A 50 12.58 15.94 -24.75
N ASP A 51 12.67 14.89 -23.94
CA ASP A 51 11.69 13.81 -23.86
C ASP A 51 10.65 14.09 -22.76
N SER A 52 11.10 14.67 -21.65
CA SER A 52 10.24 15.03 -20.52
C SER A 52 10.89 16.13 -19.68
N ALA A 53 10.09 17.08 -19.21
CA ALA A 53 10.46 18.06 -18.20
C ALA A 53 9.39 18.10 -17.11
N VAL A 54 9.83 18.07 -15.85
CA VAL A 54 8.98 18.19 -14.67
C VAL A 54 9.49 19.32 -13.79
N VAL A 55 8.61 20.28 -13.51
CA VAL A 55 8.89 21.45 -12.68
C VAL A 55 8.32 21.23 -11.28
N THR A 56 9.13 21.50 -10.27
CA THR A 56 8.72 21.44 -8.86
C THR A 56 8.95 22.80 -8.22
N ARG A 57 7.93 23.33 -7.55
CA ARG A 57 8.00 24.60 -6.81
C ARG A 57 7.78 24.33 -5.33
N TYR A 58 8.54 25.05 -4.51
CA TYR A 58 8.51 24.94 -3.06
C TYR A 58 8.05 26.24 -2.42
N ASP A 59 7.41 26.15 -1.26
CA ASP A 59 7.23 27.31 -0.39
C ASP A 59 8.54 27.70 0.32
N SER A 60 8.47 28.77 1.11
CA SER A 60 9.61 29.24 1.92
C SER A 60 10.04 28.25 3.02
N SER A 61 9.17 27.31 3.42
CA SER A 61 9.49 26.24 4.36
C SER A 61 10.10 25.01 3.68
N GLY A 62 10.12 24.99 2.34
CA GLY A 62 10.63 23.90 1.51
C GLY A 62 9.66 22.76 1.23
N LYS A 63 8.36 22.97 1.45
CA LYS A 63 7.33 22.01 1.04
C LYS A 63 6.93 22.25 -0.40
N THR A 64 6.66 21.16 -1.13
CA THR A 64 6.25 21.22 -2.54
C THR A 64 4.85 21.80 -2.68
N VAL A 65 4.73 23.01 -3.22
CA VAL A 65 3.43 23.65 -3.48
C VAL A 65 2.92 23.36 -4.88
N PHE A 66 3.79 22.99 -5.82
CA PHE A 66 3.40 22.66 -7.17
C PHE A 66 4.36 21.63 -7.79
N ALA A 67 3.79 20.66 -8.51
CA ALA A 67 4.53 19.76 -9.38
C ALA A 67 3.82 19.71 -10.74
N SER A 68 4.51 20.07 -11.82
CA SER A 68 3.92 20.04 -13.16
C SER A 68 3.71 18.63 -13.66
N TYR A 69 2.81 18.45 -14.61
CA TYR A 69 2.84 17.25 -15.43
C TYR A 69 4.07 17.22 -16.34
N PRO A 70 4.55 16.03 -16.73
CA PRO A 70 5.62 15.90 -17.71
C PRO A 70 5.27 16.62 -19.01
N THR A 71 6.13 17.54 -19.44
CA THR A 71 5.98 18.25 -20.73
C THR A 71 7.17 17.99 -21.63
N ARG A 72 6.92 17.89 -22.94
CA ARG A 72 7.96 17.87 -23.99
C ARG A 72 8.37 19.28 -24.44
N GLN A 73 7.67 20.29 -23.96
CA GLN A 73 7.93 21.69 -24.28
C GLN A 73 8.02 22.48 -22.98
N LEU A 74 9.23 22.96 -22.69
CA LEU A 74 9.52 23.85 -21.57
C LEU A 74 10.42 24.98 -22.07
N THR A 75 9.97 26.21 -21.89
CA THR A 75 10.77 27.41 -22.19
C THR A 75 11.21 28.10 -20.90
N ASP A 76 10.33 28.18 -19.91
CA ASP A 76 10.55 28.84 -18.62
C ASP A 76 9.87 28.07 -17.50
N ILE A 77 10.62 27.77 -16.44
CA ILE A 77 10.13 27.14 -15.20
C ILE A 77 9.03 27.96 -14.49
N ASN A 78 8.99 29.27 -14.72
CA ASN A 78 8.02 30.19 -14.11
C ASN A 78 6.73 30.33 -14.92
N ALA A 79 6.64 29.73 -16.10
CA ALA A 79 5.44 29.75 -16.92
C ALA A 79 4.24 29.11 -16.20
N ALA A 80 3.03 29.46 -16.62
CA ALA A 80 1.84 28.73 -16.20
C ALA A 80 1.88 27.31 -16.78
N MET A 81 1.69 26.31 -15.94
CA MET A 81 1.76 24.90 -16.30
C MET A 81 0.60 24.15 -15.63
N THR A 82 0.11 23.11 -16.27
CA THR A 82 -0.81 22.16 -15.64
C THR A 82 -0.04 21.21 -14.73
N GLY A 83 -0.67 20.78 -13.65
CA GLY A 83 -0.02 19.92 -12.68
C GLY A 83 -0.83 19.72 -11.41
N THR A 84 -0.13 19.39 -10.34
CA THR A 84 -0.69 19.22 -9.01
C THR A 84 -0.23 20.35 -8.10
N THR A 85 -1.17 21.08 -7.50
CA THR A 85 -0.92 22.10 -6.49
C THR A 85 -1.29 21.57 -5.12
N THR A 86 -0.43 21.77 -4.13
CA THR A 86 -0.69 21.40 -2.73
C THR A 86 -0.63 22.64 -1.85
N GLN A 87 -1.66 22.84 -1.04
CA GLN A 87 -1.69 23.87 0.00
C GLN A 87 -1.57 23.22 1.37
N TYR A 88 -0.83 23.87 2.25
CA TYR A 88 -0.56 23.40 3.60
C TYR A 88 -1.15 24.36 4.64
N ASP A 89 -1.51 23.82 5.80
CA ASP A 89 -1.81 24.64 6.98
C ASP A 89 -0.53 25.15 7.67
N ALA A 90 -0.69 25.93 8.74
CA ALA A 90 0.43 26.47 9.52
C ALA A 90 1.30 25.40 10.21
N LEU A 91 0.78 24.17 10.37
CA LEU A 91 1.52 23.02 10.89
C LEU A 91 2.20 22.22 9.76
N GLY A 92 2.05 22.67 8.50
CA GLY A 92 2.67 22.05 7.35
C GLY A 92 1.96 20.79 6.85
N ARG A 93 0.70 20.57 7.22
CA ARG A 93 -0.13 19.44 6.80
C ARG A 93 -0.93 19.81 5.55
N PRO A 94 -1.12 18.91 4.57
CA PRO A 94 -1.86 19.23 3.35
C PRO A 94 -3.35 19.44 3.68
N VAL A 95 -3.92 20.54 3.19
CA VAL A 95 -5.35 20.89 3.34
C VAL A 95 -6.09 20.95 2.02
N VAL A 96 -5.38 21.21 0.92
CA VAL A 96 -5.95 21.19 -0.43
C VAL A 96 -4.94 20.58 -1.38
N VAL A 97 -5.40 19.63 -2.19
CA VAL A 97 -4.66 19.10 -3.34
C VAL A 97 -5.53 19.34 -4.57
N SER A 98 -5.05 20.16 -5.50
CA SER A 98 -5.72 20.44 -6.78
C SER A 98 -4.93 19.82 -7.90
N GLN A 99 -5.58 19.02 -8.74
CA GLN A 99 -4.99 18.42 -9.93
C GLN A 99 -5.67 18.99 -11.16
N SER A 100 -4.89 19.56 -12.08
CA SER A 100 -5.44 20.04 -13.35
C SER A 100 -5.95 18.86 -14.19
N SER A 101 -7.15 18.98 -14.75
CA SER A 101 -7.71 18.00 -15.68
C SER A 101 -8.37 18.70 -16.87
N GLU A 102 -8.57 17.96 -17.96
CA GLU A 102 -9.35 18.41 -19.12
C GLU A 102 -10.80 18.77 -18.77
N LEU A 103 -11.30 18.28 -17.63
CA LEU A 103 -12.64 18.56 -17.10
C LEU A 103 -12.65 19.71 -16.06
N GLY A 104 -11.52 20.41 -15.89
CA GLY A 104 -11.31 21.40 -14.83
C GLY A 104 -10.51 20.84 -13.65
N ASP A 105 -10.29 21.67 -12.63
CA ASP A 105 -9.46 21.30 -11.49
C ASP A 105 -10.17 20.28 -10.57
N LEU A 106 -9.53 19.14 -10.37
CA LEU A 106 -9.95 18.09 -9.45
C LEU A 106 -9.42 18.42 -8.05
N VAL A 107 -10.28 19.01 -7.22
CA VAL A 107 -9.90 19.50 -5.89
C VAL A 107 -10.27 18.48 -4.82
N THR A 108 -9.26 17.99 -4.09
CA THR A 108 -9.43 17.23 -2.85
C THR A 108 -9.15 18.15 -1.66
N ARG A 109 -10.07 18.18 -0.69
CA ARG A 109 -9.92 18.98 0.55
C ARG A 109 -9.77 18.06 1.75
N THR A 110 -8.83 18.40 2.62
CA THR A 110 -8.54 17.67 3.86
C THR A 110 -8.73 18.61 5.04
N GLU A 111 -9.68 18.28 5.91
CA GLU A 111 -10.01 19.04 7.11
C GLU A 111 -9.60 18.23 8.35
N TYR A 112 -8.80 18.82 9.23
CA TYR A 112 -8.40 18.21 10.50
C TYR A 112 -9.38 18.64 11.61
N VAL A 113 -10.46 17.89 11.79
CA VAL A 113 -11.67 18.30 12.54
C VAL A 113 -11.62 18.06 14.07
N GLY A 114 -10.43 17.83 14.63
CA GLY A 114 -10.22 17.58 16.07
C GLY A 114 -10.47 16.11 16.48
N ASN A 115 -10.20 15.76 17.75
CA ASN A 115 -10.29 14.38 18.26
C ASN A 115 -9.58 13.35 17.37
N VAL A 116 -8.40 13.72 16.87
CA VAL A 116 -7.58 12.92 15.93
C VAL A 116 -8.39 12.43 14.71
N SER A 117 -9.29 13.27 14.21
CA SER A 117 -10.15 12.96 13.07
C SER A 117 -9.81 13.83 11.86
N VAL A 118 -9.93 13.23 10.68
CA VAL A 118 -9.66 13.85 9.39
C VAL A 118 -10.86 13.63 8.48
N LYS A 119 -11.36 14.70 7.87
CA LYS A 119 -12.40 14.64 6.85
C LYS A 119 -11.78 14.95 5.50
N VAL A 120 -11.87 13.99 4.59
CA VAL A 120 -11.39 14.13 3.21
C VAL A 120 -12.59 14.24 2.28
N THR A 121 -12.70 15.35 1.57
CA THR A 121 -13.71 15.55 0.52
C THR A 121 -13.04 15.40 -0.83
N ASN A 122 -13.48 14.41 -1.61
CA ASN A 122 -12.94 14.13 -2.93
C ASN A 122 -13.43 15.13 -4.00
N PRO A 123 -12.88 15.12 -5.23
CA PRO A 123 -13.31 16.03 -6.30
C PRO A 123 -14.78 15.90 -6.72
N ARG A 124 -15.44 14.80 -6.35
CA ARG A 124 -16.89 14.61 -6.58
C ARG A 124 -17.75 15.17 -5.44
N GLY A 125 -17.16 15.86 -4.48
CA GLY A 125 -17.85 16.43 -3.31
C GLY A 125 -18.25 15.40 -2.25
N GLN A 126 -17.80 14.15 -2.36
CA GLN A 126 -18.11 13.10 -1.38
C GLN A 126 -17.08 13.14 -0.25
N ALA A 127 -17.56 13.20 0.99
CA ALA A 127 -16.73 13.31 2.17
C ALA A 127 -16.66 11.99 2.95
N THR A 128 -15.44 11.59 3.32
CA THR A 128 -15.18 10.51 4.28
C THR A 128 -14.53 11.10 5.52
N THR A 129 -15.08 10.84 6.70
CA THR A 129 -14.48 11.25 7.98
C THR A 129 -13.89 10.05 8.68
N THR A 130 -12.59 10.10 8.98
CA THR A 130 -11.86 9.04 9.65
C THR A 130 -11.36 9.52 11.00
N ARG A 131 -11.68 8.79 12.07
CA ARG A 131 -11.07 8.96 13.39
C ARG A 131 -9.93 7.98 13.54
N HIS A 132 -8.82 8.44 14.09
CA HIS A 132 -7.62 7.63 14.26
C HIS A 132 -7.29 7.42 15.75
N LEU A 133 -6.55 6.33 16.00
CA LEU A 133 -5.86 6.08 17.24
C LEU A 133 -4.50 6.76 17.19
N ALA A 134 -4.20 7.55 18.23
CA ALA A 134 -2.90 8.15 18.47
C ALA A 134 -2.63 8.11 19.97
N TYR A 135 -1.37 7.94 20.34
CA TYR A 135 -0.96 7.81 21.75
C TYR A 135 -0.26 9.08 22.23
N ASP A 136 0.98 9.29 21.79
CA ASP A 136 1.83 10.40 22.24
C ASP A 136 1.60 11.69 21.44
N GLN A 137 1.61 11.57 20.12
CA GLN A 137 1.42 12.68 19.18
C GLN A 137 0.30 12.37 18.17
N PRO A 138 -0.40 13.39 17.65
CA PRO A 138 -1.40 13.18 16.61
C PRO A 138 -0.82 12.40 15.42
N SER A 139 -1.36 11.22 15.17
CA SER A 139 -1.06 10.38 14.01
C SER A 139 -2.36 9.99 13.32
N TYR A 140 -2.30 9.87 11.99
CA TYR A 140 -3.43 9.56 11.13
C TYR A 140 -3.25 8.22 10.40
N GLU A 141 -2.43 7.33 10.95
CA GLU A 141 -2.08 6.04 10.34
C GLU A 141 -2.97 4.88 10.80
N MET A 142 -3.52 4.95 12.02
CA MET A 142 -4.31 3.88 12.62
C MET A 142 -5.81 4.25 12.67
N PRO A 143 -6.60 3.96 11.62
CA PRO A 143 -8.03 4.25 11.64
C PRO A 143 -8.77 3.40 12.67
N LEU A 144 -9.75 4.02 13.33
CA LEU A 144 -10.70 3.42 14.27
C LEU A 144 -12.13 3.46 13.74
N THR A 145 -12.57 4.59 13.17
CA THR A 145 -13.91 4.71 12.61
C THR A 145 -13.87 5.50 11.31
N LEU A 146 -14.56 5.03 10.28
CA LEU A 146 -14.72 5.70 9.00
C LEU A 146 -16.21 5.93 8.76
N GLN A 147 -16.60 7.18 8.57
CA GLN A 147 -17.93 7.54 8.09
C GLN A 147 -17.83 7.81 6.60
N HIS A 148 -18.44 6.93 5.81
CA HIS A 148 -18.42 6.98 4.36
C HIS A 148 -19.59 7.82 3.82
N PRO A 149 -19.45 8.43 2.63
CA PRO A 149 -20.47 9.30 2.04
C PRO A 149 -21.78 8.58 1.71
N GLU A 150 -21.76 7.27 1.51
CA GLU A 150 -22.96 6.46 1.23
C GLU A 150 -23.84 6.18 2.48
N GLY A 151 -23.54 6.80 3.63
CA GLY A 151 -24.28 6.55 4.87
C GLY A 151 -23.91 5.22 5.54
N VAL A 152 -22.69 4.76 5.31
CA VAL A 152 -22.13 3.54 5.91
C VAL A 152 -20.99 3.93 6.85
N VAL A 153 -20.90 3.21 7.97
CA VAL A 153 -19.83 3.38 8.97
C VAL A 153 -19.01 2.09 9.03
N THR A 154 -17.69 2.23 9.01
CA THR A 154 -16.75 1.15 9.30
C THR A 154 -16.07 1.41 10.64
N GLU A 155 -16.11 0.45 11.54
CA GLU A 155 -15.51 0.51 12.88
C GLU A 155 -14.46 -0.58 13.00
N ILE A 156 -13.28 -0.23 13.50
CA ILE A 156 -12.13 -1.12 13.68
C ILE A 156 -11.78 -1.12 15.16
N GLN A 157 -12.12 -2.21 15.84
CA GLN A 157 -11.67 -2.46 17.21
C GLN A 157 -10.28 -3.06 17.17
N ARG A 158 -9.39 -2.59 18.03
CA ARG A 158 -7.98 -3.02 18.08
C ARG A 158 -7.60 -3.43 19.49
N ASP A 159 -6.58 -4.28 19.59
CA ASP A 159 -5.92 -4.58 20.85
C ASP A 159 -4.91 -3.48 21.24
N THR A 160 -4.24 -3.68 22.37
CA THR A 160 -3.21 -2.75 22.91
C THR A 160 -1.98 -2.64 22.02
N LEU A 161 -1.73 -3.61 21.14
CA LEU A 161 -0.63 -3.61 20.17
C LEU A 161 -1.06 -3.06 18.81
N GLY A 162 -2.31 -2.61 18.67
CA GLY A 162 -2.88 -2.05 17.45
C GLY A 162 -3.39 -3.07 16.43
N LYS A 163 -3.38 -4.38 16.74
CA LYS A 163 -3.92 -5.42 15.84
C LYS A 163 -5.45 -5.40 15.86
N PRO A 164 -6.13 -5.54 14.71
CA PRO A 164 -7.59 -5.51 14.65
C PRO A 164 -8.20 -6.74 15.33
N LEU A 165 -9.09 -6.55 16.30
CA LEU A 165 -9.90 -7.62 16.91
C LEU A 165 -11.24 -7.81 16.19
N ALA A 166 -11.81 -6.71 15.70
CA ALA A 166 -13.05 -6.74 14.94
C ALA A 166 -13.09 -5.60 13.92
N ILE A 167 -13.69 -5.88 12.76
CA ILE A 167 -14.05 -4.88 11.76
C ILE A 167 -15.56 -5.01 11.53
N THR A 168 -16.29 -3.96 11.89
CA THR A 168 -17.74 -3.87 11.71
C THR A 168 -18.06 -2.89 10.60
N ARG A 169 -18.85 -3.30 9.62
CA ARG A 169 -19.47 -2.40 8.64
C ARG A 169 -20.96 -2.34 8.93
N ARG A 170 -21.50 -1.14 9.11
CA ARG A 170 -22.90 -0.92 9.48
C ARG A 170 -23.52 0.28 8.76
N THR A 171 -24.83 0.31 8.65
CA THR A 171 -25.55 1.52 8.24
C THR A 171 -25.40 2.61 9.31
N ALA A 172 -25.52 3.88 8.92
CA ALA A 172 -25.37 5.01 9.83
C ALA A 172 -26.37 4.97 11.00
N ASP A 173 -27.60 4.52 10.75
CA ASP A 173 -28.67 4.30 11.73
C ASP A 173 -28.47 3.04 12.59
N GLY A 174 -27.50 2.19 12.25
CA GLY A 174 -27.19 0.95 12.95
C GLY A 174 -28.19 -0.20 12.73
N SER A 175 -29.16 -0.04 11.82
CA SER A 175 -30.18 -1.07 11.54
C SER A 175 -29.61 -2.35 10.92
N GLN A 176 -28.48 -2.25 10.20
CA GLN A 176 -27.76 -3.40 9.65
C GLN A 176 -26.29 -3.30 10.02
N ALA A 177 -25.70 -4.43 10.43
CA ALA A 177 -24.28 -4.53 10.74
C ALA A 177 -23.74 -5.92 10.39
N LEU A 178 -22.52 -5.96 9.85
CA LEU A 178 -21.73 -7.15 9.63
C LEU A 178 -20.38 -6.99 10.32
N THR A 179 -19.98 -7.97 11.13
CA THR A 179 -18.75 -7.92 11.92
C THR A 179 -17.88 -9.12 11.61
N ARG A 180 -16.68 -8.85 11.09
CA ARG A 180 -15.58 -9.82 11.01
C ARG A 180 -14.73 -9.74 12.26
N ARG A 181 -14.32 -10.87 12.81
CA ARG A 181 -13.48 -10.94 14.02
C ARG A 181 -12.16 -11.66 13.75
N TYR A 182 -11.15 -11.31 14.53
CA TYR A 182 -9.81 -11.87 14.45
C TYR A 182 -9.39 -12.32 15.84
N VAL A 183 -8.80 -13.51 15.93
CA VAL A 183 -8.28 -14.09 17.17
C VAL A 183 -6.80 -14.34 16.99
N TYR A 184 -6.03 -13.91 17.99
CA TYR A 184 -4.58 -14.06 18.02
C TYR A 184 -4.18 -15.03 19.13
N ASP A 185 -3.10 -15.76 18.90
CA ASP A 185 -2.54 -16.64 19.92
C ASP A 185 -1.59 -15.90 20.89
N GLY A 186 -0.99 -16.64 21.82
CA GLY A 186 -0.02 -16.11 22.78
C GLY A 186 1.22 -15.48 22.14
N TYR A 187 1.59 -15.89 20.91
CA TYR A 187 2.69 -15.34 20.14
C TYR A 187 2.27 -14.14 19.26
N GLN A 188 1.03 -13.67 19.40
CA GLN A 188 0.45 -12.58 18.63
C GLN A 188 0.28 -12.89 17.13
N GLN A 189 0.23 -14.17 16.76
CA GLN A 189 -0.04 -14.63 15.40
C GLN A 189 -1.55 -14.80 15.19
N LEU A 190 -2.06 -14.46 14.00
CA LEU A 190 -3.48 -14.60 13.68
C LEU A 190 -3.84 -16.08 13.59
N CYS A 191 -4.55 -16.64 14.55
CA CYS A 191 -4.88 -18.06 14.55
C CYS A 191 -6.29 -18.34 14.03
N LYS A 192 -7.20 -17.35 14.08
CA LYS A 192 -8.56 -17.53 13.56
C LYS A 192 -9.15 -16.23 13.04
N THR A 193 -9.84 -16.31 11.92
CA THR A 193 -10.72 -15.26 11.42
C THR A 193 -12.15 -15.77 11.39
N ILE A 194 -13.12 -14.93 11.75
CA ILE A 194 -14.53 -15.29 11.79
C ILE A 194 -15.27 -14.34 10.85
N GLU A 195 -15.80 -14.89 9.76
CA GLU A 195 -16.59 -14.18 8.76
C GLU A 195 -18.07 -14.60 8.84
N PRO A 196 -19.02 -13.65 8.92
CA PRO A 196 -20.44 -13.99 8.98
C PRO A 196 -20.96 -14.65 7.69
N GLU A 197 -20.34 -14.38 6.55
CA GLU A 197 -20.77 -14.91 5.25
C GLU A 197 -20.23 -16.32 4.95
N THR A 198 -19.05 -16.64 5.45
CA THR A 198 -18.33 -17.88 5.08
C THR A 198 -18.00 -18.80 6.25
N GLY A 199 -18.30 -18.41 7.49
CA GLY A 199 -17.85 -19.12 8.69
C GLY A 199 -16.42 -18.75 9.08
N ALA A 200 -15.84 -19.48 10.02
CA ALA A 200 -14.50 -19.19 10.53
C ALA A 200 -13.40 -19.95 9.79
N THR A 201 -12.25 -19.28 9.64
CA THR A 201 -11.01 -19.85 9.14
C THR A 201 -10.00 -19.96 10.28
N VAL A 202 -9.61 -21.18 10.63
CA VAL A 202 -8.61 -21.48 11.67
C VAL A 202 -7.29 -21.84 11.01
N GLN A 203 -6.18 -21.41 11.59
CA GLN A 203 -4.84 -21.72 11.10
C GLN A 203 -3.85 -21.87 12.24
N ASP A 204 -2.80 -22.63 11.96
CA ASP A 204 -1.70 -22.83 12.90
C ASP A 204 -0.35 -22.71 12.21
N TYR A 205 0.69 -22.56 13.02
CA TYR A 205 2.02 -22.19 12.57
C TYR A 205 3.07 -23.21 13.00
N ASP A 206 4.14 -23.33 12.22
CA ASP A 206 5.36 -23.99 12.65
C ASP A 206 6.21 -23.08 13.55
N ALA A 207 7.32 -23.60 14.07
CA ALA A 207 8.22 -22.85 14.95
C ALA A 207 8.92 -21.66 14.28
N ALA A 208 8.95 -21.60 12.94
CA ALA A 208 9.47 -20.47 12.18
C ALA A 208 8.39 -19.43 11.85
N GLY A 209 7.13 -19.69 12.22
CA GLY A 209 6.00 -18.81 11.95
C GLY A 209 5.39 -18.97 10.57
N ASN A 210 5.71 -20.04 9.84
CA ASN A 210 5.02 -20.36 8.59
C ASN A 210 3.70 -21.07 8.88
N VAL A 211 2.67 -20.86 8.04
CA VAL A 211 1.37 -21.52 8.22
C VAL A 211 1.50 -23.01 7.97
N LEU A 212 1.41 -23.82 9.03
CA LEU A 212 1.51 -25.28 8.97
C LEU A 212 0.23 -25.89 8.38
N TRP A 213 -0.93 -25.41 8.80
CA TRP A 213 -2.20 -25.84 8.25
C TRP A 213 -3.28 -24.78 8.42
N SER A 214 -4.34 -24.89 7.63
CA SER A 214 -5.52 -24.02 7.73
C SER A 214 -6.80 -24.78 7.38
N GLU A 215 -7.89 -24.48 8.07
CA GLU A 215 -9.24 -24.93 7.73
C GLU A 215 -10.18 -23.73 7.58
N ALA A 216 -10.87 -23.63 6.45
CA ALA A 216 -11.84 -22.58 6.18
C ALA A 216 -13.28 -23.12 6.26
N GLY A 217 -14.24 -22.24 6.51
CA GLY A 217 -15.66 -22.61 6.48
C GLY A 217 -16.11 -23.45 7.68
N THR A 218 -15.53 -23.19 8.85
CA THR A 218 -15.90 -23.86 10.11
C THR A 218 -17.04 -23.12 10.81
N GLY A 219 -17.82 -23.83 11.62
CA GLY A 219 -18.85 -23.23 12.49
C GLY A 219 -18.31 -22.60 13.78
N LEU A 220 -17.00 -22.41 13.90
CA LEU A 220 -16.29 -22.00 15.11
C LEU A 220 -16.38 -20.48 15.33
N GLY A 221 -17.60 -19.98 15.57
CA GLY A 221 -17.90 -18.55 15.63
C GLY A 221 -17.54 -17.80 16.92
N SER A 222 -17.08 -18.51 17.96
CA SER A 222 -16.61 -17.87 19.20
C SER A 222 -15.26 -17.19 18.99
N ALA A 223 -15.03 -16.01 19.56
CA ALA A 223 -13.73 -15.32 19.49
C ALA A 223 -12.85 -15.53 20.73
N ALA A 224 -13.21 -16.46 21.62
CA ALA A 224 -12.55 -16.64 22.91
C ALA A 224 -11.16 -17.30 22.82
N ASP A 225 -10.96 -18.15 21.82
CA ASP A 225 -9.75 -18.96 21.63
C ASP A 225 -9.57 -19.28 20.15
N CYS A 226 -8.49 -19.97 19.79
CA CYS A 226 -8.17 -20.30 18.39
C CYS A 226 -8.96 -21.50 17.82
N ASN A 227 -9.51 -22.38 18.66
CA ASN A 227 -10.10 -23.69 18.29
C ASN A 227 -9.23 -24.55 17.34
N ARG A 228 -7.92 -24.64 17.62
CA ARG A 228 -6.97 -25.37 16.76
C ARG A 228 -7.24 -26.88 16.73
N SER A 229 -7.50 -27.49 17.89
CA SER A 229 -7.73 -28.93 17.99
C SER A 229 -9.00 -29.35 17.26
N GLU A 230 -10.08 -28.61 17.47
CA GLU A 230 -11.38 -28.86 16.86
C GLU A 230 -11.33 -28.73 15.33
N ALA A 231 -10.59 -27.74 14.83
CA ALA A 231 -10.37 -27.57 13.41
C ALA A 231 -9.47 -28.67 12.83
N PHE A 232 -8.39 -29.04 13.52
CA PHE A 232 -7.50 -30.12 13.07
C PHE A 232 -8.24 -31.48 12.98
N ASP A 233 -9.01 -31.81 14.02
CA ASP A 233 -9.75 -33.06 14.13
C ASP A 233 -10.93 -33.16 13.15
N SER A 234 -11.30 -32.07 12.47
CA SER A 234 -12.30 -32.10 11.40
C SER A 234 -11.89 -32.97 10.20
N GLY A 235 -10.58 -33.18 10.02
CA GLY A 235 -10.00 -33.85 8.85
C GLY A 235 -10.08 -33.03 7.55
N ARG A 236 -10.52 -31.76 7.60
CA ARG A 236 -10.67 -30.88 6.42
C ARG A 236 -9.51 -29.88 6.25
N VAL A 237 -8.44 -30.04 7.02
CA VAL A 237 -7.30 -29.13 6.98
C VAL A 237 -6.54 -29.19 5.66
N VAL A 238 -6.11 -28.03 5.19
CA VAL A 238 -5.10 -27.88 4.13
C VAL A 238 -3.75 -27.73 4.80
N GLY A 239 -2.88 -28.75 4.66
CA GLY A 239 -1.55 -28.80 5.24
C GLY A 239 -0.47 -28.23 4.33
N ARG A 240 0.58 -27.67 4.92
CA ARG A 240 1.76 -27.11 4.25
C ARG A 240 3.02 -27.59 4.96
N SER A 241 4.11 -27.76 4.20
CA SER A 241 5.44 -27.91 4.78
C SER A 241 6.44 -27.05 4.01
N TYR A 242 7.55 -26.78 4.65
CA TYR A 242 8.56 -25.84 4.19
C TYR A 242 9.94 -26.50 4.17
N ASP A 243 10.83 -26.01 3.33
CA ASP A 243 12.25 -26.36 3.38
C ASP A 243 13.00 -25.54 4.44
N ALA A 244 14.31 -25.76 4.57
CA ALA A 244 15.15 -25.07 5.55
C ALA A 244 15.27 -23.55 5.31
N ASP A 245 14.91 -23.07 4.12
CA ASP A 245 14.92 -21.66 3.72
C ASP A 245 13.52 -21.01 3.84
N ASN A 246 12.57 -21.68 4.52
CA ASN A 246 11.17 -21.25 4.67
C ASN A 246 10.38 -21.13 3.35
N ARG A 247 10.76 -21.88 2.31
CA ARG A 247 10.00 -21.93 1.05
C ARG A 247 9.05 -23.11 1.07
N LEU A 248 7.84 -22.92 0.51
CA LEU A 248 6.81 -23.94 0.48
C LEU A 248 7.28 -25.17 -0.31
N SER A 249 7.37 -26.32 0.35
CA SER A 249 7.83 -27.59 -0.24
C SER A 249 6.67 -28.55 -0.53
N THR A 250 5.62 -28.55 0.30
CA THR A 250 4.40 -29.33 0.04
C THR A 250 3.13 -28.58 0.38
N LEU A 251 2.07 -28.81 -0.39
CA LEU A 251 0.70 -28.41 -0.11
C LEU A 251 -0.21 -29.64 -0.21
N THR A 252 -1.00 -29.92 0.81
CA THR A 252 -1.88 -31.10 0.87
C THR A 252 -3.31 -30.73 1.20
N PHE A 253 -4.25 -31.15 0.36
CA PHE A 253 -5.69 -31.02 0.56
C PHE A 253 -6.28 -32.32 1.13
N PRO A 254 -7.41 -32.25 1.87
CA PRO A 254 -8.06 -33.41 2.46
C PRO A 254 -8.42 -34.52 1.47
N ASP A 255 -8.84 -34.15 0.26
CA ASP A 255 -9.22 -35.09 -0.81
C ASP A 255 -8.03 -35.51 -1.69
N GLY A 256 -6.84 -35.00 -1.38
CA GLY A 256 -5.61 -35.20 -2.13
C GLY A 256 -5.60 -34.59 -3.54
N ARG A 257 -6.65 -33.85 -3.93
CA ARG A 257 -6.74 -33.20 -5.24
C ARG A 257 -6.06 -31.84 -5.17
N GLY A 258 -5.19 -31.58 -6.15
CA GLY A 258 -4.43 -30.34 -6.17
C GLY A 258 -3.27 -30.32 -5.18
N ASN A 259 -2.91 -31.46 -4.57
CA ASN A 259 -1.68 -31.55 -3.78
C ASN A 259 -0.49 -31.10 -4.63
N GLN A 260 0.42 -30.34 -4.02
CA GLN A 260 1.61 -29.84 -4.70
C GLN A 260 2.86 -30.27 -3.95
N ARG A 261 3.93 -30.54 -4.70
CA ARG A 261 5.28 -30.66 -4.17
C ARG A 261 6.22 -29.80 -5.00
N GLY A 262 6.89 -28.86 -4.36
CA GLY A 262 7.84 -27.94 -4.96
C GLY A 262 9.27 -28.28 -4.54
N SER A 263 10.22 -28.07 -5.44
CA SER A 263 11.65 -27.97 -5.15
C SER A 263 12.21 -26.69 -5.75
N TYR A 264 13.33 -26.23 -5.21
CA TYR A 264 13.99 -24.99 -5.60
C TYR A 264 15.44 -25.26 -5.96
N THR A 265 15.96 -24.47 -6.88
CA THR A 265 17.38 -24.44 -7.22
C THR A 265 18.18 -23.68 -6.14
N PRO A 266 19.53 -23.81 -6.10
CA PRO A 266 20.36 -23.09 -5.14
C PRO A 266 20.25 -21.55 -5.20
N ASP A 267 19.88 -20.99 -6.35
CA ASP A 267 19.59 -19.56 -6.56
C ASP A 267 18.13 -19.18 -6.21
N ALA A 268 17.41 -20.07 -5.52
CA ALA A 268 16.06 -19.89 -5.00
C ALA A 268 14.94 -19.75 -6.04
N LEU A 269 15.19 -20.13 -7.29
CA LEU A 269 14.15 -20.25 -8.30
C LEU A 269 13.40 -21.58 -8.15
N PRO A 270 12.10 -21.66 -8.49
CA PRO A 270 11.38 -22.93 -8.51
C PRO A 270 12.01 -23.89 -9.54
N ALA A 271 12.57 -25.00 -9.08
CA ALA A 271 13.15 -26.02 -9.94
C ALA A 271 12.07 -26.91 -10.56
N GLU A 272 11.16 -27.39 -9.72
CA GLU A 272 10.07 -28.28 -10.13
C GLU A 272 8.86 -28.09 -9.22
N ILE A 273 7.68 -27.90 -9.82
CA ILE A 273 6.40 -27.94 -9.10
C ILE A 273 5.57 -29.06 -9.70
N ASN A 274 5.26 -30.06 -8.88
CA ASN A 274 4.44 -31.21 -9.25
C ASN A 274 3.05 -31.08 -8.62
N ALA A 275 2.02 -30.95 -9.46
CA ALA A 275 0.62 -31.00 -9.02
C ALA A 275 0.04 -32.41 -9.21
N CYS A 276 -0.62 -32.92 -8.18
CA CYS A 276 -1.18 -34.27 -8.14
C CYS A 276 -2.71 -34.25 -8.23
N ALA A 277 -3.26 -35.03 -9.16
CA ALA A 277 -4.69 -35.29 -9.25
C ALA A 277 -5.00 -36.58 -8.47
N ALA A 278 -5.23 -36.44 -7.16
CA ALA A 278 -5.52 -37.53 -6.21
C ALA A 278 -4.45 -38.64 -6.12
N ALA A 279 -3.91 -38.81 -4.91
CA ALA A 279 -3.10 -39.90 -4.34
C ALA A 279 -1.95 -40.56 -5.14
N ARG A 280 -1.92 -40.63 -6.48
CA ARG A 280 -0.92 -41.44 -7.22
C ARG A 280 -0.50 -40.94 -8.62
N ARG A 281 -0.98 -39.80 -9.13
CA ARG A 281 -0.47 -39.24 -10.40
C ARG A 281 -0.21 -37.73 -10.30
N CYS A 282 1.06 -37.37 -10.18
CA CYS A 282 1.53 -36.00 -10.34
C CYS A 282 2.11 -35.88 -11.75
N SER A 283 1.49 -35.07 -12.61
CA SER A 283 1.84 -35.07 -14.06
C SER A 283 1.91 -33.69 -14.69
N ILE A 284 1.96 -32.63 -13.90
CA ILE A 284 2.23 -31.29 -14.42
C ILE A 284 3.55 -30.85 -13.82
N ARG A 285 4.57 -30.79 -14.67
CA ARG A 285 5.93 -30.33 -14.36
C ARG A 285 6.08 -28.94 -14.96
N ILE A 286 6.08 -27.92 -14.13
CA ILE A 286 6.37 -26.54 -14.57
C ILE A 286 7.84 -26.30 -14.26
N TRP A 287 8.65 -26.14 -15.29
CA TRP A 287 10.03 -25.69 -15.17
C TRP A 287 10.03 -24.16 -15.14
N ALA A 288 10.69 -23.55 -14.16
CA ALA A 288 11.10 -22.16 -14.30
C ALA A 288 12.33 -22.13 -15.21
N THR A 289 12.23 -21.42 -16.33
CA THR A 289 13.38 -21.10 -17.20
C THR A 289 14.19 -19.95 -16.63
#